data_AF-S2DKR4-F1
#
_entry.id   AF-S2DKR4-F1
#
_cell.length_a   1.000
_cell.length_b   1.000
_cell.length_c   1.000
_cell.angle_alpha   90.00
_cell.angle_beta   90.00
_cell.angle_gamma   90.00
#
_symmetry.space_group_name_H-M   'P 1'
#
loop_
_entity.id
_entity.type
_entity.pdbx_description
1 polymer ?
#
loop_
_entity_poly.entity_id
_entity_poly.type
_entity_poly.pdbx_seq_one_letter_code
_entity_poly.pdbx_strand_id
1 'polypeptide(L)'
;MANYLRFFPVSFFIFILIVSCKTVRSIESPIQNLGEACYKYILDFEPISTKESLHLDHFSERATEKFSKNSLFFIRVLGLTDQVEKVLDQDSDNEIEQFKNIQHAINKITLVELEVKAFSSALRCEEDKIEQLAWHLESIENSGKNTKTVTGIILDASANIAGAAIILFWAQGNTTRQLIGIGASLTQIYLNVWGRSITYTVEIDHEVNILEEFSKNQDWCESIPDNIWAYVNYVKQNDDEKNIREQLMDSWAETIIEENKDLFFSKGGSYNSVQLRGRASMLEQLASLTEGMLQDLLILRKEIQSIN
;
A
#
# COMPACT_ATOMS: atom_id res chain seq x y z
N MET A 1 -40.13 -26.73 76.95
CA MET A 1 -38.89 -27.39 76.48
C MET A 1 -38.60 -26.81 75.10
N ALA A 2 -37.88 -25.69 74.98
CA ALA A 2 -36.42 -25.55 75.01
C ALA A 2 -35.72 -26.19 73.78
N ASN A 3 -35.37 -25.31 72.82
CA ASN A 3 -34.18 -25.23 71.94
C ASN A 3 -33.56 -26.50 71.31
N TYR A 4 -33.17 -26.43 70.03
CA TYR A 4 -31.76 -26.20 69.61
C TYR A 4 -31.56 -26.20 68.06
N LEU A 5 -30.92 -25.12 67.58
CA LEU A 5 -29.92 -24.98 66.49
C LEU A 5 -30.24 -25.43 65.03
N ARG A 6 -30.33 -24.49 64.07
CA ARG A 6 -29.27 -23.91 63.17
C ARG A 6 -28.83 -24.83 62.01
N PHE A 7 -29.02 -24.37 60.76
CA PHE A 7 -27.96 -23.96 59.80
C PHE A 7 -28.55 -23.87 58.37
N PHE A 8 -28.62 -22.66 57.81
CA PHE A 8 -28.46 -22.43 56.37
C PHE A 8 -26.95 -22.53 56.08
N PRO A 9 -26.51 -23.02 54.91
CA PRO A 9 -26.22 -22.03 53.86
C PRO A 9 -26.41 -22.50 52.40
N VAL A 10 -26.83 -21.54 51.59
CA VAL A 10 -26.19 -21.13 50.32
C VAL A 10 -26.22 -22.11 49.16
N SER A 11 -27.20 -21.86 48.27
CA SER A 11 -27.01 -21.66 46.83
C SER A 11 -25.57 -21.89 46.33
N PHE A 12 -25.24 -23.13 45.97
CA PHE A 12 -24.02 -23.43 45.23
C PHE A 12 -24.33 -23.20 43.74
N PHE A 13 -24.43 -21.93 43.38
CA PHE A 13 -24.30 -21.46 42.01
C PHE A 13 -22.89 -21.85 41.57
N ILE A 14 -22.77 -22.98 40.87
CA ILE A 14 -21.54 -23.37 40.18
C ILE A 14 -21.36 -22.38 39.03
N PHE A 15 -20.72 -21.26 39.35
CA PHE A 15 -20.08 -20.38 38.39
C PHE A 15 -18.84 -21.14 37.89
N ILE A 16 -19.03 -22.08 36.97
CA ILE A 16 -17.93 -22.55 36.13
C ILE A 16 -17.53 -21.33 35.30
N LEU A 17 -16.51 -20.64 35.79
CA LEU A 17 -15.72 -19.71 35.00
C LEU A 17 -15.17 -20.50 33.81
N ILE A 18 -15.80 -20.34 32.65
CA ILE A 18 -15.28 -20.78 31.36
C ILE A 18 -14.09 -19.87 31.06
N VAL A 19 -12.96 -20.09 31.74
CA VAL A 19 -11.69 -19.47 31.35
C VAL A 19 -11.21 -20.25 30.13
N SER A 20 -11.65 -19.83 28.95
CA SER A 20 -11.10 -20.30 27.68
C SER A 20 -9.64 -19.85 27.62
N CYS A 21 -8.73 -20.73 28.01
CA CYS A 21 -7.30 -20.46 28.02
C CYS A 21 -6.81 -20.49 26.57
N LYS A 22 -6.74 -19.32 25.92
CA LYS A 22 -6.08 -19.18 24.62
C LYS A 22 -4.57 -19.32 24.84
N THR A 23 -3.97 -20.37 24.26
CA THR A 23 -2.52 -20.58 24.35
C THR A 23 -1.83 -19.88 23.18
N VAL A 24 -0.86 -19.02 23.44
CA VAL A 24 -0.01 -18.40 22.40
C VAL A 24 1.31 -19.15 22.31
N ARG A 25 1.79 -19.46 21.11
CA ARG A 25 3.07 -20.13 20.86
C ARG A 25 3.85 -19.41 19.77
N SER A 26 5.10 -19.05 20.05
CA SER A 26 6.01 -18.49 19.05
C SER A 26 6.76 -19.61 18.31
N ILE A 27 6.97 -19.44 17.01
CA ILE A 27 7.75 -20.35 16.16
C ILE A 27 8.79 -19.57 15.34
N GLU A 28 9.82 -20.27 14.87
CA GLU A 28 10.75 -19.73 13.87
C GLU A 28 10.08 -19.70 12.49
N SER A 29 10.41 -18.67 11.69
CA SER A 29 9.90 -18.55 10.33
C SER A 29 10.46 -19.67 9.43
N PRO A 30 9.62 -20.32 8.60
CA PRO A 30 10.09 -21.26 7.60
C PRO A 30 10.71 -20.57 6.36
N ILE A 31 10.58 -19.26 6.23
CA ILE A 31 11.06 -18.48 5.08
C ILE A 31 12.49 -18.01 5.36
N GLN A 32 13.43 -18.46 4.51
CA GLN A 32 14.80 -17.94 4.51
C GLN A 32 14.78 -16.48 4.05
N ASN A 33 15.59 -15.62 4.69
CA ASN A 33 15.72 -14.20 4.35
C ASN A 33 14.41 -13.39 4.49
N LEU A 34 13.57 -13.76 5.47
CA LEU A 34 12.33 -13.04 5.75
C LEU A 34 12.56 -11.54 6.01
N GLY A 35 13.62 -11.20 6.76
CA GLY A 35 13.96 -9.81 7.08
C GLY A 35 14.77 -9.07 6.02
N GLU A 36 15.23 -9.74 4.94
CA GLU A 36 15.94 -9.04 3.86
C GLU A 36 14.96 -8.17 3.06
N ALA A 37 15.27 -6.88 2.94
CA ALA A 37 14.45 -5.92 2.24
C ALA A 37 14.34 -6.27 0.74
N CYS A 38 13.10 -6.35 0.22
CA CYS A 38 12.84 -6.45 -1.23
C CYS A 38 13.24 -5.16 -1.98
N TYR A 39 13.57 -4.09 -1.26
CA TYR A 39 13.77 -2.73 -1.77
C TYR A 39 15.24 -2.38 -2.08
N LYS A 40 16.19 -3.27 -1.74
CA LYS A 40 17.63 -2.97 -1.74
C LYS A 40 18.18 -2.32 -3.02
N TYR A 41 17.69 -2.72 -4.20
CA TYR A 41 18.14 -2.18 -5.48
C TYR A 41 17.47 -0.85 -5.88
N ILE A 42 16.41 -0.46 -5.19
CA ILE A 42 15.64 0.77 -5.44
C ILE A 42 16.19 1.91 -4.58
N LEU A 43 16.69 1.60 -3.39
CA LEU A 43 17.24 2.56 -2.42
C LEU A 43 18.63 3.09 -2.79
N ASP A 44 19.35 2.41 -3.69
CA ASP A 44 20.67 2.85 -4.17
C ASP A 44 20.59 4.00 -5.20
N PHE A 45 19.38 4.42 -5.59
CA PHE A 45 19.18 5.53 -6.52
C PHE A 45 18.97 6.83 -5.74
N GLU A 46 19.99 7.69 -5.70
CA GLU A 46 19.83 9.03 -5.12
C GLU A 46 18.76 9.81 -5.90
N PRO A 47 17.74 10.33 -5.21
CA PRO A 47 16.68 11.06 -5.87
C PRO A 47 17.20 12.32 -6.58
N ILE A 48 16.73 12.54 -7.81
CA ILE A 48 16.90 13.80 -8.54
C ILE A 48 15.60 14.59 -8.39
N SER A 49 15.30 15.16 -7.22
CA SER A 49 14.35 16.28 -7.19
C SER A 49 14.46 17.17 -5.96
N THR A 50 14.40 18.46 -6.27
CA THR A 50 14.34 19.60 -5.36
C THR A 50 12.94 19.79 -4.79
N LYS A 51 12.89 20.28 -3.55
CA LYS A 51 11.74 20.76 -2.77
C LYS A 51 10.98 21.91 -3.45
N GLU A 52 10.56 21.74 -4.70
CA GLU A 52 9.81 22.76 -5.43
C GLU A 52 8.32 22.60 -5.14
N SER A 53 7.70 23.68 -4.64
CA SER A 53 6.27 23.69 -4.36
C SER A 53 5.47 23.34 -5.60
N LEU A 54 4.54 22.41 -5.44
CA LEU A 54 3.67 21.82 -6.46
C LEU A 54 2.56 22.77 -6.96
N HIS A 55 2.86 24.05 -7.10
CA HIS A 55 1.94 25.04 -7.67
C HIS A 55 1.98 24.97 -9.20
N LEU A 56 0.84 24.66 -9.83
CA LEU A 56 0.66 24.55 -11.29
C LEU A 56 0.65 25.92 -11.99
N ASP A 57 0.86 27.02 -11.27
CA ASP A 57 0.68 28.40 -11.75
C ASP A 57 1.77 28.87 -12.73
N HIS A 58 2.71 27.98 -13.09
CA HIS A 58 3.86 28.28 -13.96
C HIS A 58 3.67 27.85 -15.42
N PHE A 59 2.52 27.28 -15.78
CA PHE A 59 2.25 26.83 -17.16
C PHE A 59 1.62 27.91 -18.02
N SER A 60 1.98 27.97 -19.30
CA SER A 60 1.36 28.86 -20.28
C SER A 60 -0.11 28.49 -20.52
N GLU A 61 -0.93 29.46 -20.98
CA GLU A 61 -2.34 29.21 -21.34
C GLU A 61 -2.44 28.07 -22.35
N ARG A 62 -1.55 28.05 -23.35
CA ARG A 62 -1.46 26.97 -24.35
C ARG A 62 -1.17 25.61 -23.72
N ALA A 63 -0.27 25.53 -22.73
CA ALA A 63 -0.02 24.30 -22.00
C ALA A 63 -1.26 23.86 -21.21
N THR A 64 -1.96 24.78 -20.56
CA THR A 64 -3.19 24.47 -19.83
C THR A 64 -4.37 24.04 -20.71
N GLU A 65 -4.40 24.48 -21.98
CA GLU A 65 -5.38 24.02 -22.97
C GLU A 65 -5.05 22.64 -23.56
N LYS A 66 -3.76 22.31 -23.67
CA LYS A 66 -3.29 21.08 -24.33
C LYS A 66 -3.18 19.88 -23.40
N PHE A 67 -2.89 20.12 -22.13
CA PHE A 67 -2.64 19.06 -21.16
C PHE A 67 -3.72 19.00 -20.10
N SER A 68 -4.07 17.79 -19.68
CA SER A 68 -4.91 17.62 -18.49
C SER A 68 -4.20 18.12 -17.23
N LYS A 69 -4.96 18.47 -16.18
CA LYS A 69 -4.39 18.90 -14.89
C LYS A 69 -3.41 17.85 -14.31
N ASN A 70 -3.71 16.56 -14.46
CA ASN A 70 -2.82 15.48 -14.03
C ASN A 70 -1.52 15.47 -14.85
N SER A 71 -1.61 15.63 -16.17
CA SER A 71 -0.42 15.74 -17.02
C SER A 71 0.44 16.93 -16.67
N LEU A 72 -0.15 18.11 -16.39
CA LEU A 72 0.59 19.31 -15.95
C LEU A 72 1.34 19.05 -14.63
N PHE A 73 0.70 18.35 -13.69
CA PHE A 73 1.37 17.87 -12.48
C PHE A 73 2.61 17.03 -12.80
N PHE A 74 2.47 16.00 -13.65
CA PHE A 74 3.60 15.15 -14.01
C PHE A 74 4.67 15.89 -14.81
N ILE A 75 4.31 16.81 -15.69
CA ILE A 75 5.29 17.65 -16.40
C ILE A 75 6.16 18.41 -15.39
N ARG A 76 5.55 18.94 -14.33
CA ARG A 76 6.29 19.62 -13.26
C ARG A 76 7.17 18.67 -12.45
N VAL A 77 6.60 17.57 -11.94
CA VAL A 77 7.32 16.59 -11.11
C VAL A 77 8.49 15.96 -11.86
N LEU A 78 8.32 15.71 -13.15
CA LEU A 78 9.35 15.10 -13.99
C LEU A 78 10.42 16.11 -14.46
N GLY A 79 10.28 17.40 -14.13
CA GLY A 79 11.18 18.46 -14.57
C GLY A 79 11.14 18.68 -16.09
N LEU A 80 9.96 18.56 -16.69
CA LEU A 80 9.73 18.65 -18.14
C LEU A 80 9.10 19.98 -18.58
N THR A 81 8.87 20.92 -17.66
CA THR A 81 8.20 22.20 -17.94
C THR A 81 8.85 22.94 -19.10
N ASP A 82 10.16 23.19 -19.04
CA ASP A 82 10.88 23.93 -20.08
C ASP A 82 10.81 23.24 -21.45
N GLN A 83 10.91 21.91 -21.48
CA GLN A 83 10.85 21.12 -22.72
C GLN A 83 9.46 21.17 -23.32
N VAL A 84 8.41 21.06 -22.50
CA VAL A 84 7.02 21.13 -22.95
C VAL A 84 6.69 22.51 -23.49
N GLU A 85 7.06 23.58 -22.77
CA GLU A 85 6.81 24.95 -23.23
C GLU A 85 7.52 25.25 -24.56
N LYS A 86 8.76 24.77 -24.73
CA LYS A 86 9.49 24.88 -26.01
C LYS A 86 8.84 24.11 -27.15
N VAL A 87 8.24 22.95 -26.88
CA VAL A 87 7.55 22.16 -27.91
C VAL A 87 6.23 22.82 -28.32
N LEU A 88 5.58 23.52 -27.39
CA LEU A 88 4.35 24.26 -27.66
C LEU A 88 4.59 25.61 -28.35
N ASP A 89 5.82 26.13 -28.33
CA ASP A 89 6.18 27.36 -29.01
C ASP A 89 6.31 27.14 -30.53
N GLN A 90 5.46 27.82 -31.31
CA GLN A 90 5.29 27.59 -32.75
C GLN A 90 6.32 28.35 -33.61
N ASP A 91 7.11 29.25 -33.01
CA ASP A 91 8.16 30.01 -33.70
C ASP A 91 9.49 29.24 -33.82
N SER A 92 9.57 28.00 -33.30
CA SER A 92 10.75 27.16 -33.51
C SER A 92 10.69 26.50 -34.90
N ASP A 93 11.27 27.13 -35.93
CA ASP A 93 11.48 26.56 -37.28
C ASP A 93 12.35 25.27 -37.31
N ASN A 94 12.62 24.67 -36.14
CA ASN A 94 13.55 23.57 -35.95
C ASN A 94 12.81 22.29 -35.54
N GLU A 95 12.21 21.61 -36.52
CA GLU A 95 11.54 20.29 -36.36
C GLU A 95 12.42 19.28 -35.59
N ILE A 96 13.75 19.35 -35.77
CA ILE A 96 14.71 18.47 -35.09
C ILE A 96 14.76 18.77 -33.59
N GLU A 97 14.68 20.03 -33.18
CA GLU A 97 14.70 20.43 -31.77
C GLU A 97 13.39 20.05 -31.07
N GLN A 98 12.24 20.24 -31.74
CA GLN A 98 10.95 19.75 -31.27
C GLN A 98 10.97 18.23 -31.06
N PHE A 99 11.44 17.48 -32.07
CA PHE A 99 11.60 16.02 -31.96
C PHE A 99 12.50 15.62 -30.78
N LYS A 100 13.64 16.30 -30.58
CA LYS A 100 14.54 16.04 -29.45
C LYS A 100 13.86 16.28 -28.10
N ASN A 101 13.11 17.37 -27.95
CA ASN A 101 12.40 17.68 -26.71
C ASN A 101 11.28 16.67 -26.42
N ILE A 102 10.52 16.26 -27.44
CA ILE A 102 9.50 15.20 -27.32
C ILE A 102 10.15 13.88 -26.90
N GLN A 103 11.25 13.46 -27.56
CA GLN A 103 11.94 12.22 -27.23
C GLN A 103 12.55 12.26 -25.82
N HIS A 104 13.08 13.42 -25.40
CA HIS A 104 13.56 13.60 -24.03
C HIS A 104 12.44 13.39 -23.01
N ALA A 105 11.27 13.99 -23.25
CA ALA A 105 10.10 13.82 -22.38
C ALA A 105 9.61 12.36 -22.33
N ILE A 106 9.50 11.69 -23.49
CA ILE A 106 9.11 10.28 -23.58
C ILE A 106 10.11 9.37 -22.83
N ASN A 107 11.41 9.63 -22.95
CA ASN A 107 12.44 8.87 -22.25
C ASN A 107 12.33 9.06 -20.73
N LYS A 108 12.12 10.30 -20.26
CA LYS A 108 11.94 10.59 -18.83
C LYS A 108 10.69 9.89 -18.27
N ILE A 109 9.57 9.95 -18.99
CA ILE A 109 8.34 9.22 -18.63
C ILE A 109 8.61 7.72 -18.53
N THR A 110 9.32 7.15 -19.51
CA THR A 110 9.64 5.72 -19.54
C THR A 110 10.53 5.30 -18.38
N LEU A 111 11.51 6.11 -17.98
CA LEU A 111 12.33 5.84 -16.79
C LEU A 111 11.48 5.80 -15.52
N VAL A 112 10.56 6.75 -15.36
CA VAL A 112 9.68 6.78 -14.18
C VAL A 112 8.67 5.64 -14.19
N GLU A 113 8.17 5.21 -15.34
CA GLU A 113 7.35 3.99 -15.41
C GLU A 113 8.10 2.74 -14.97
N LEU A 114 9.40 2.64 -15.28
CA LEU A 114 10.24 1.53 -14.82
C LEU A 114 10.47 1.61 -13.30
N GLU A 115 10.69 2.81 -12.77
CA GLU A 115 10.80 3.07 -11.33
C GLU A 115 9.52 2.65 -10.58
N VAL A 116 8.35 3.07 -11.07
CA VAL A 116 7.03 2.68 -10.53
C VAL A 116 6.87 1.16 -10.54
N LYS A 117 7.17 0.50 -11.65
CA LYS A 117 7.07 -0.97 -11.75
C LYS A 117 8.03 -1.67 -10.81
N ALA A 118 9.26 -1.19 -10.69
CA ALA A 118 10.25 -1.76 -9.77
C ALA A 118 9.78 -1.64 -8.32
N PHE A 119 9.29 -0.46 -7.93
CA PHE A 119 8.80 -0.21 -6.58
C PHE A 119 7.56 -1.04 -6.24
N SER A 120 6.56 -1.06 -7.13
CA SER A 120 5.38 -1.94 -6.95
C SER A 120 5.74 -3.41 -6.87
N SER A 121 6.72 -3.87 -7.68
CA SER A 121 7.25 -5.23 -7.62
C SER A 121 7.93 -5.54 -6.28
N ALA A 122 8.66 -4.58 -5.70
CA ALA A 122 9.30 -4.74 -4.40
C ALA A 122 8.26 -4.81 -3.26
N LEU A 123 7.20 -4.00 -3.32
CA LEU A 123 6.07 -4.07 -2.38
C LEU A 123 5.38 -5.43 -2.43
N ARG A 124 5.08 -5.94 -3.63
CA ARG A 124 4.48 -7.27 -3.85
C ARG A 124 5.38 -8.41 -3.36
N CYS A 125 6.70 -8.28 -3.54
CA CYS A 125 7.67 -9.23 -2.97
C CYS A 125 7.56 -9.31 -1.43
N GLU A 126 7.43 -8.19 -0.73
CA GLU A 126 7.23 -8.20 0.73
C GLU A 126 5.84 -8.75 1.09
N GLU A 127 4.79 -8.33 0.38
CA GLU A 127 3.43 -8.86 0.51
C GLU A 127 3.42 -10.40 0.44
N ASP A 128 4.01 -10.98 -0.62
CA ASP A 128 4.05 -12.42 -0.85
C ASP A 128 4.77 -13.16 0.28
N LYS A 129 5.88 -12.61 0.79
CA LYS A 129 6.60 -13.18 1.95
C LYS A 129 5.70 -13.22 3.18
N ILE A 130 5.01 -12.11 3.47
CA ILE A 130 4.14 -11.97 4.63
C ILE A 130 2.89 -12.86 4.50
N GLU A 131 2.31 -12.95 3.31
CA GLU A 131 1.15 -13.80 3.05
C GLU A 131 1.50 -15.30 3.17
N GLN A 132 2.63 -15.74 2.62
CA GLN A 132 3.11 -17.12 2.79
C GLN A 132 3.27 -17.48 4.27
N LEU A 133 3.78 -16.54 5.07
CA LEU A 133 3.93 -16.73 6.51
C LEU A 133 2.57 -16.79 7.22
N ALA A 134 1.61 -15.96 6.81
CA ALA A 134 0.23 -16.01 7.32
C ALA A 134 -0.39 -17.39 7.06
N TRP A 135 -0.29 -17.89 5.82
CA TRP A 135 -0.77 -19.21 5.44
C TRP A 135 -0.10 -20.33 6.24
N HIS A 136 1.21 -20.20 6.50
CA HIS A 136 1.92 -21.16 7.34
C HIS A 136 1.37 -21.21 8.77
N LEU A 137 1.22 -20.05 9.42
CA LEU A 137 0.66 -19.95 10.77
C LEU A 137 -0.77 -20.51 10.83
N GLU A 138 -1.60 -20.21 9.85
CA GLU A 138 -2.95 -20.77 9.79
C GLU A 138 -2.96 -22.29 9.61
N SER A 139 -2.04 -22.81 8.78
CA SER A 139 -1.93 -24.25 8.54
C SER A 139 -1.60 -25.01 9.82
N ILE A 140 -0.64 -24.52 10.60
CA ILE A 140 -0.27 -25.15 11.89
C ILE A 140 -1.34 -24.95 12.97
N GLU A 141 -2.05 -23.82 12.97
CA GLU A 141 -3.21 -23.56 13.84
C GLU A 141 -4.35 -24.55 13.56
N ASN A 142 -4.58 -24.86 12.28
CA ASN A 142 -5.62 -25.77 11.84
C ASN A 142 -5.22 -27.25 11.91
N SER A 143 -3.92 -27.58 11.87
CA SER A 143 -3.39 -28.95 11.94
C SER A 143 -3.65 -29.67 13.27
N GLY A 144 -4.03 -28.93 14.33
CA GLY A 144 -4.53 -29.50 15.59
C GLY A 144 -5.95 -30.07 15.52
N LYS A 145 -6.67 -29.84 14.41
CA LYS A 145 -7.92 -30.55 14.04
C LYS A 145 -7.53 -31.65 13.05
N ASN A 146 -7.84 -32.90 13.37
CA ASN A 146 -7.35 -34.10 12.67
C ASN A 146 -7.29 -34.00 11.12
N THR A 147 -6.06 -34.20 10.63
CA THR A 147 -5.61 -34.78 9.34
C THR A 147 -6.03 -34.11 8.02
N LYS A 148 -5.10 -33.37 7.41
CA LYS A 148 -4.35 -33.77 6.18
C LYS A 148 -3.47 -32.62 5.67
N THR A 149 -2.21 -32.98 5.39
CA THR A 149 -1.30 -32.42 4.38
C THR A 149 -1.32 -30.91 4.14
N VAL A 150 -0.29 -30.20 4.61
CA VAL A 150 0.16 -28.95 3.97
C VAL A 150 1.67 -29.03 3.77
N THR A 151 2.08 -29.88 2.84
CA THR A 151 3.34 -29.70 2.11
C THR A 151 2.96 -29.01 0.80
N GLY A 152 3.36 -27.77 0.66
CA GLY A 152 3.09 -26.97 -0.52
C GLY A 152 3.68 -25.59 -0.31
N ILE A 153 4.92 -25.42 -0.74
CA ILE A 153 5.42 -24.10 -1.12
C ILE A 153 4.46 -23.65 -2.23
N ILE A 154 3.67 -22.62 -1.95
CA ILE A 154 2.89 -21.94 -2.99
C ILE A 154 3.90 -21.08 -3.75
N LEU A 155 4.32 -21.59 -4.90
CA LEU A 155 4.90 -20.76 -5.96
C LEU A 155 3.73 -20.18 -6.75
N ASP A 156 3.64 -18.86 -6.68
CA ASP A 156 2.92 -17.86 -7.49
C ASP A 156 1.48 -18.15 -7.95
N ALA A 157 0.56 -17.29 -7.47
CA ALA A 157 -0.48 -16.70 -8.28
C ALA A 157 -1.03 -15.45 -7.59
N SER A 158 -0.44 -14.30 -7.90
CA SER A 158 -1.12 -13.00 -7.90
C SER A 158 -2.41 -13.12 -8.75
N ALA A 159 -3.50 -13.59 -8.14
CA ALA A 159 -4.73 -13.88 -8.84
C ALA A 159 -5.95 -13.66 -7.93
N ASN A 160 -6.45 -12.43 -8.00
CA ASN A 160 -7.80 -11.99 -7.65
C ASN A 160 -8.03 -11.81 -6.13
N ILE A 161 -8.32 -10.61 -5.64
CA ILE A 161 -9.60 -9.92 -5.87
C ILE A 161 -9.51 -8.36 -5.79
N ALA A 162 -8.36 -7.74 -5.50
CA ALA A 162 -8.30 -6.27 -5.40
C ALA A 162 -8.47 -5.55 -6.77
N GLY A 163 -8.03 -6.18 -7.86
CA GLY A 163 -8.13 -5.61 -9.22
C GLY A 163 -9.58 -5.41 -9.72
N ALA A 164 -10.55 -6.15 -9.20
CA ALA A 164 -11.96 -5.98 -9.58
C ALA A 164 -12.58 -4.71 -8.99
N ALA A 165 -12.05 -4.21 -7.86
CA ALA A 165 -12.44 -2.91 -7.32
C ALA A 165 -11.84 -1.76 -8.15
N ILE A 166 -10.61 -1.90 -8.65
CA ILE A 166 -9.96 -0.86 -9.47
C ILE A 166 -10.67 -0.68 -10.81
N ILE A 167 -11.11 -1.76 -11.46
CA ILE A 167 -11.72 -1.70 -12.80
C ILE A 167 -13.12 -1.06 -12.77
N LEU A 168 -13.86 -1.14 -11.66
CA LEU A 168 -15.17 -0.49 -11.54
C LEU A 168 -15.10 0.99 -11.12
N PHE A 169 -13.92 1.48 -10.77
CA PHE A 169 -13.76 2.77 -10.12
C PHE A 169 -13.47 3.91 -11.09
N TRP A 170 -12.71 3.69 -12.15
CA TRP A 170 -12.27 4.76 -13.06
C TRP A 170 -13.18 5.04 -14.27
N ALA A 171 -14.32 4.34 -14.39
CA ALA A 171 -15.18 4.41 -15.58
C ALA A 171 -16.33 5.45 -15.51
N GLN A 172 -16.53 6.19 -14.42
CA GLN A 172 -17.56 7.24 -14.35
C GLN A 172 -17.08 8.49 -13.63
N GLY A 173 -17.12 9.62 -14.35
CA GLY A 173 -16.63 10.94 -13.91
C GLY A 173 -17.46 11.60 -12.81
N ASN A 174 -17.32 11.12 -11.57
CA ASN A 174 -17.57 11.88 -10.35
C ASN A 174 -16.68 11.34 -9.22
N THR A 175 -15.60 12.05 -8.96
CA THR A 175 -14.40 11.65 -8.20
C THR A 175 -14.52 11.90 -6.70
N THR A 176 -15.42 11.20 -5.99
CA THR A 176 -15.37 11.18 -4.50
C THR A 176 -15.85 9.87 -3.88
N ARG A 177 -16.18 8.85 -4.69
CA ARG A 177 -16.54 7.50 -4.18
C ARG A 177 -15.49 6.45 -4.51
N GLN A 178 -14.29 6.88 -4.88
CA GLN A 178 -13.27 6.06 -5.52
C GLN A 178 -12.27 5.34 -4.57
N LEU A 179 -12.59 5.22 -3.28
CA LEU A 179 -11.82 4.37 -2.35
C LEU A 179 -12.64 3.28 -1.61
N ILE A 180 -13.96 3.27 -1.76
CA ILE A 180 -14.86 2.41 -0.97
C ILE A 180 -14.67 0.89 -1.23
N GLY A 181 -14.03 0.52 -2.34
CA GLY A 181 -13.76 -0.87 -2.69
C GLY A 181 -12.57 -1.52 -1.96
N ILE A 182 -11.66 -0.71 -1.39
CA ILE A 182 -10.42 -1.20 -0.77
C ILE A 182 -10.67 -1.62 0.70
N GLY A 183 -11.53 -0.90 1.43
CA GLY A 183 -11.84 -1.20 2.83
C GLY A 183 -12.63 -2.50 3.08
N ALA A 184 -13.37 -3.00 2.09
CA ALA A 184 -14.23 -4.19 2.26
C ALA A 184 -13.48 -5.53 2.34
N SER A 185 -12.23 -5.59 1.89
CA SER A 185 -11.39 -6.81 1.96
C SER A 185 -10.91 -7.09 3.39
N LEU A 186 -10.62 -6.03 4.17
CA LEU A 186 -10.07 -6.14 5.52
C LEU A 186 -11.06 -6.70 6.55
N THR A 187 -12.35 -6.39 6.42
CA THR A 187 -13.41 -6.85 7.34
C THR A 187 -13.63 -8.38 7.27
N GLN A 188 -13.34 -9.02 6.14
CA GLN A 188 -13.52 -10.47 5.94
C GLN A 188 -12.45 -11.31 6.65
N ILE A 189 -11.27 -10.74 6.92
CA ILE A 189 -10.16 -11.44 7.58
C ILE A 189 -10.54 -11.88 9.01
N TYR A 190 -11.42 -11.13 9.69
CA TYR A 190 -11.72 -11.30 11.11
C TYR A 190 -12.69 -12.46 11.43
N LEU A 191 -13.66 -12.75 10.55
CA LEU A 191 -14.71 -13.74 10.84
C LEU A 191 -14.20 -15.19 10.96
N ASN A 192 -12.95 -15.47 10.59
CA ASN A 192 -12.36 -16.82 10.59
C ASN A 192 -11.56 -17.20 11.85
N VAL A 193 -11.39 -16.32 12.85
CA VAL A 193 -10.47 -16.57 13.99
C VAL A 193 -11.15 -16.74 15.36
N TRP A 194 -12.45 -16.44 15.47
CA TRP A 194 -13.20 -16.47 16.75
C TRP A 194 -13.46 -17.85 17.38
N GLY A 195 -12.73 -18.90 17.00
CA GLY A 195 -12.88 -20.25 17.56
C GLY A 195 -11.58 -21.04 17.77
N ARG A 196 -10.40 -20.38 17.78
CA ARG A 196 -9.09 -21.06 17.92
C ARG A 196 -8.63 -21.08 19.40
N SER A 197 -8.28 -22.27 19.91
CA SER A 197 -7.75 -22.47 21.28
C SER A 197 -6.23 -22.23 21.38
N ILE A 198 -5.52 -22.28 20.26
CA ILE A 198 -4.08 -22.02 20.15
C ILE A 198 -3.87 -21.00 19.03
N THR A 199 -3.08 -19.98 19.29
CA THR A 199 -2.64 -18.98 18.32
C THR A 199 -1.12 -19.08 18.19
N TYR A 200 -0.63 -19.19 16.96
CA TYR A 200 0.80 -19.19 16.70
C TYR A 200 1.26 -17.79 16.28
N THR A 201 2.47 -17.43 16.68
CA THR A 201 3.11 -16.17 16.30
C THR A 201 4.50 -16.41 15.75
N VAL A 202 5.00 -15.42 15.02
CA VAL A 202 6.35 -15.37 14.46
C VAL A 202 6.94 -13.98 14.72
N GLU A 203 8.20 -13.93 15.11
CA GLU A 203 8.94 -12.67 15.22
C GLU A 203 9.46 -12.25 13.85
N ILE A 204 9.23 -11.00 13.48
CA ILE A 204 9.75 -10.39 12.25
C ILE A 204 10.56 -9.16 12.63
N ASP A 205 11.72 -9.00 12.01
CA ASP A 205 12.53 -7.78 12.04
C ASP A 205 12.56 -7.22 10.61
N HIS A 206 12.14 -5.96 10.46
CA HIS A 206 12.05 -5.25 9.19
C HIS A 206 13.31 -4.42 9.01
N GLU A 207 14.19 -4.84 8.10
CA GLU A 207 15.40 -4.07 7.73
C GLU A 207 15.01 -2.66 7.24
N VAL A 208 13.96 -2.59 6.42
CA VAL A 208 13.29 -1.36 5.97
C VAL A 208 11.79 -1.55 6.13
N ASN A 209 11.13 -0.63 6.83
CA ASN A 209 9.67 -0.64 6.94
C ASN A 209 9.05 0.52 6.17
N ILE A 210 8.72 0.28 4.89
CA ILE A 210 8.07 1.29 4.05
C ILE A 210 6.71 1.73 4.60
N LEU A 211 5.96 0.87 5.30
CA LEU A 211 4.69 1.26 5.90
C LEU A 211 4.91 2.28 7.04
N GLU A 212 5.96 2.11 7.84
CA GLU A 212 6.36 3.10 8.85
C GLU A 212 6.70 4.43 8.18
N GLU A 213 7.57 4.42 7.17
CA GLU A 213 7.99 5.64 6.48
C GLU A 213 6.83 6.35 5.78
N PHE A 214 5.96 5.59 5.11
CA PHE A 214 4.75 6.11 4.49
C PHE A 214 3.80 6.75 5.51
N SER A 215 3.77 6.27 6.75
CA SER A 215 2.92 6.84 7.81
C SER A 215 3.45 8.17 8.39
N LYS A 216 4.75 8.45 8.30
CA LYS A 216 5.39 9.62 8.94
C LYS A 216 4.99 10.93 8.27
N ASN A 217 4.64 11.96 9.04
CA ASN A 217 4.41 13.30 8.48
C ASN A 217 5.76 13.94 8.10
N GLN A 218 6.22 13.70 6.88
CA GLN A 218 7.52 14.14 6.38
C GLN A 218 7.39 14.72 4.96
N ASP A 219 8.26 15.66 4.63
CA ASP A 219 8.29 16.30 3.30
C ASP A 219 8.86 15.35 2.23
N TRP A 220 9.71 14.39 2.64
CA TRP A 220 10.46 13.49 1.77
C TRP A 220 10.60 12.11 2.43
N CYS A 221 10.83 11.08 1.64
CA CYS A 221 10.94 9.70 2.11
C CYS A 221 12.17 9.03 1.48
N GLU A 222 13.07 8.47 2.29
CA GLU A 222 14.27 7.80 1.78
C GLU A 222 13.91 6.48 1.08
N SER A 223 12.94 5.75 1.63
CA SER A 223 12.60 4.43 1.11
C SER A 223 11.57 4.41 -0.02
N ILE A 224 11.12 5.58 -0.48
CA ILE A 224 10.13 5.71 -1.56
C ILE A 224 10.68 6.67 -2.61
N PRO A 225 10.76 6.26 -3.89
CA PRO A 225 11.22 7.14 -4.96
C PRO A 225 10.47 8.47 -5.03
N ASP A 226 11.18 9.56 -5.27
CA ASP A 226 10.63 10.93 -5.26
C ASP A 226 9.41 11.13 -6.15
N ASN A 227 9.41 10.57 -7.36
CA ASN A 227 8.28 10.73 -8.28
C ASN A 227 7.01 10.07 -7.72
N ILE A 228 7.18 8.93 -7.03
CA ILE A 228 6.11 8.20 -6.35
C ILE A 228 5.69 8.95 -5.09
N TRP A 229 6.64 9.47 -4.31
CA TRP A 229 6.36 10.26 -3.11
C TRP A 229 5.60 11.55 -3.44
N ALA A 230 5.99 12.25 -4.50
CA ALA A 230 5.29 13.42 -5.01
C ALA A 230 3.87 13.06 -5.48
N TYR A 231 3.70 11.92 -6.16
CA TYR A 231 2.39 11.44 -6.61
C TYR A 231 1.43 11.18 -5.45
N VAL A 232 1.86 10.44 -4.42
CA VAL A 232 0.98 10.08 -3.30
C VAL A 232 0.64 11.26 -2.39
N ASN A 233 1.50 12.28 -2.33
CA ASN A 233 1.26 13.52 -1.58
C ASN A 233 0.62 14.64 -2.43
N TYR A 234 0.31 14.37 -3.70
CA TYR A 234 -0.32 15.37 -4.57
C TYR A 234 -1.75 15.66 -4.13
N VAL A 235 -2.02 16.95 -3.84
CA VAL A 235 -3.37 17.48 -3.64
C VAL A 235 -3.83 18.09 -4.96
N LYS A 236 -4.96 17.62 -5.50
CA LYS A 236 -5.56 18.26 -6.68
C LYS A 236 -6.02 19.67 -6.28
N GLN A 237 -5.55 20.68 -7.01
CA GLN A 237 -5.73 22.13 -6.74
C GLN A 237 -7.17 22.63 -6.45
N ASN A 238 -8.22 21.81 -6.58
CA ASN A 238 -9.59 22.30 -6.68
C ASN A 238 -10.55 21.97 -5.52
N ASP A 239 -10.16 21.26 -4.48
CA ASP A 239 -11.05 21.05 -3.33
C ASP A 239 -10.23 20.83 -2.05
N ASP A 240 -10.85 21.02 -0.89
CA ASP A 240 -10.38 20.61 0.44
C ASP A 240 -10.22 19.06 0.55
N GLU A 241 -9.76 18.41 -0.52
CA GLU A 241 -9.64 16.97 -0.72
C GLU A 241 -8.30 16.46 -0.17
N LYS A 242 -8.40 15.37 0.60
CA LYS A 242 -7.24 14.62 1.08
C LYS A 242 -6.40 14.10 -0.09
N ASN A 243 -5.08 14.14 0.03
CA ASN A 243 -4.20 13.51 -0.96
C ASN A 243 -4.32 11.97 -0.93
N ILE A 244 -3.75 11.27 -1.92
CA ILE A 244 -3.83 9.80 -2.04
C ILE A 244 -3.33 9.11 -0.77
N ARG A 245 -2.24 9.63 -0.19
CA ARG A 245 -1.66 9.10 1.04
C ARG A 245 -2.58 9.27 2.24
N GLU A 246 -3.17 10.45 2.43
CA GLU A 246 -4.15 10.72 3.49
C GLU A 246 -5.40 9.85 3.33
N GLN A 247 -5.88 9.68 2.10
CA GLN A 247 -6.98 8.78 1.78
C GLN A 247 -6.64 7.32 2.16
N LEU A 248 -5.42 6.86 1.85
CA LEU A 248 -4.97 5.52 2.23
C LEU A 248 -4.82 5.37 3.75
N MET A 249 -4.28 6.38 4.44
CA MET A 249 -4.21 6.42 5.91
C MET A 249 -5.59 6.32 6.56
N ASP A 250 -6.58 7.05 6.05
CA ASP A 250 -7.95 6.96 6.55
C ASP A 250 -8.54 5.57 6.33
N SER A 251 -8.32 4.99 5.14
CA SER A 251 -8.78 3.63 4.83
C SER A 251 -8.19 2.60 5.78
N TRP A 252 -7.00 2.82 6.31
CA TRP A 252 -6.38 1.96 7.31
C TRP A 252 -6.94 2.20 8.72
N ALA A 253 -7.18 3.47 9.07
CA ALA A 253 -7.71 3.88 10.37
C ALA A 253 -9.12 3.32 10.66
N GLU A 254 -9.91 3.00 9.64
CA GLU A 254 -11.26 2.44 9.78
C GLU A 254 -11.30 0.90 9.93
N THR A 255 -10.15 0.25 10.12
CA THR A 255 -10.03 -1.22 10.04
C THR A 255 -9.21 -1.81 11.20
N ILE A 256 -9.05 -3.14 11.21
CA ILE A 256 -8.19 -3.86 12.16
C ILE A 256 -6.72 -3.42 12.13
N ILE A 257 -6.35 -2.66 11.10
CA ILE A 257 -5.05 -2.01 10.99
C ILE A 257 -4.85 -0.99 12.12
N GLU A 258 -5.88 -0.26 12.54
CA GLU A 258 -5.75 0.70 13.64
C GLU A 258 -5.46 0.00 14.97
N GLU A 259 -6.06 -1.19 15.22
CA GLU A 259 -5.79 -1.97 16.43
C GLU A 259 -4.34 -2.49 16.53
N ASN A 260 -3.65 -2.61 15.38
CA ASN A 260 -2.31 -3.19 15.27
C ASN A 260 -1.30 -2.19 14.68
N LYS A 261 -1.64 -0.91 14.66
CA LYS A 261 -0.88 0.15 14.01
C LYS A 261 0.56 0.23 14.47
N ASP A 262 0.76 0.18 15.79
CA ASP A 262 2.09 0.23 16.40
C ASP A 262 2.95 -0.95 15.94
N LEU A 263 2.37 -2.13 15.78
CA LEU A 263 3.07 -3.31 15.27
C LEU A 263 3.42 -3.14 13.78
N PHE A 264 2.50 -2.59 12.97
CA PHE A 264 2.70 -2.44 11.53
C PHE A 264 3.69 -1.33 11.15
N PHE A 265 3.80 -0.29 11.97
CA PHE A 265 4.70 0.86 11.78
C PHE A 265 5.94 0.81 12.69
N SER A 266 6.26 -0.35 13.26
CA SER A 266 7.50 -0.55 14.04
C SER A 266 8.58 -1.22 13.20
N LYS A 267 9.79 -1.32 13.74
CA LYS A 267 10.88 -2.11 13.14
C LYS A 267 10.64 -3.62 13.14
N GLY A 268 9.55 -4.10 13.75
CA GLY A 268 9.32 -5.53 13.87
C GLY A 268 8.57 -5.91 15.14
N GLY A 269 8.24 -7.18 15.27
CA GLY A 269 7.58 -7.73 16.45
C GLY A 269 6.92 -9.08 16.19
N SER A 270 6.09 -9.50 17.16
CA SER A 270 5.37 -10.78 17.11
C SER A 270 4.08 -10.64 16.32
N TYR A 271 3.98 -11.37 15.21
CA TYR A 271 2.80 -11.38 14.36
C TYR A 271 2.07 -12.73 14.45
N ASN A 272 0.75 -12.69 14.61
CA ASN A 272 -0.12 -13.83 14.32
C ASN A 272 -0.63 -13.81 12.86
N SER A 273 -1.33 -14.87 12.44
CA SER A 273 -1.86 -15.00 11.07
C SER A 273 -2.78 -13.85 10.63
N VAL A 274 -3.59 -13.29 11.52
CA VAL A 274 -4.48 -12.15 11.22
C VAL A 274 -3.68 -10.87 10.99
N GLN A 275 -2.69 -10.62 11.87
CA GLN A 275 -1.83 -9.45 11.78
C GLN A 275 -0.98 -9.50 10.51
N LEU A 276 -0.46 -10.66 10.13
CA LEU A 276 0.26 -10.85 8.87
C LEU A 276 -0.64 -10.53 7.66
N ARG A 277 -1.88 -11.03 7.63
CA ARG A 277 -2.82 -10.67 6.55
C ARG A 277 -3.14 -9.18 6.52
N GLY A 278 -3.27 -8.54 7.68
CA GLY A 278 -3.45 -7.09 7.77
C GLY A 278 -2.28 -6.34 7.11
N ARG A 279 -1.04 -6.71 7.46
CA ARG A 279 0.17 -6.13 6.86
C ARG A 279 0.26 -6.40 5.35
N ALA A 280 0.04 -7.63 4.90
CA ALA A 280 0.04 -7.98 3.48
C ALA A 280 -0.96 -7.12 2.69
N SER A 281 -2.17 -6.95 3.21
CA SER A 281 -3.16 -6.08 2.58
C SER A 281 -2.74 -4.62 2.51
N MET A 282 -2.03 -4.08 3.52
CA MET A 282 -1.49 -2.71 3.46
C MET A 282 -0.45 -2.57 2.34
N LEU A 283 0.43 -3.55 2.19
CA LEU A 283 1.44 -3.60 1.12
C LEU A 283 0.80 -3.71 -0.26
N GLU A 284 -0.20 -4.59 -0.42
CA GLU A 284 -0.99 -4.74 -1.66
C GLU A 284 -1.66 -3.41 -2.06
N GLN A 285 -2.28 -2.73 -1.10
CA GLN A 285 -2.94 -1.44 -1.34
C GLN A 285 -1.96 -0.36 -1.78
N LEU A 286 -0.79 -0.27 -1.14
CA LEU A 286 0.25 0.67 -1.53
C LEU A 286 0.81 0.35 -2.92
N ALA A 287 1.01 -0.93 -3.24
CA ALA A 287 1.46 -1.38 -4.56
C ALA A 287 0.45 -1.01 -5.66
N SER A 288 -0.83 -1.28 -5.39
CA SER A 288 -1.93 -0.94 -6.29
C SER A 288 -2.08 0.56 -6.53
N LEU A 289 -1.93 1.38 -5.49
CA LEU A 289 -1.98 2.84 -5.63
C LEU A 289 -0.80 3.36 -6.46
N THR A 290 0.39 2.80 -6.23
CA THR A 290 1.59 3.14 -7.01
C THR A 290 1.42 2.75 -8.48
N GLU A 291 0.84 1.58 -8.78
CA GLU A 291 0.54 1.15 -10.15
C GLU A 291 -0.48 2.09 -10.85
N GLY A 292 -1.33 2.78 -10.11
CA GLY A 292 -2.23 3.82 -10.63
C GLY A 292 -1.51 4.93 -11.37
N MET A 293 -0.30 5.30 -10.91
CA MET A 293 0.57 6.29 -11.55
C MET A 293 0.87 5.95 -13.01
N LEU A 294 0.93 4.66 -13.38
CA LEU A 294 1.17 4.23 -14.77
C LEU A 294 0.06 4.67 -15.72
N GLN A 295 -1.19 4.77 -15.25
CA GLN A 295 -2.30 5.24 -16.08
C GLN A 295 -2.16 6.73 -16.35
N ASP A 296 -1.81 7.52 -15.35
CA ASP A 296 -1.60 8.95 -15.50
C ASP A 296 -0.37 9.25 -16.41
N LEU A 297 0.74 8.52 -16.23
CA LEU A 297 1.91 8.62 -17.10
C LEU A 297 1.60 8.25 -18.56
N LEU A 298 0.73 7.26 -18.78
CA LEU A 298 0.26 6.89 -20.11
C LEU A 298 -0.58 8.01 -20.76
N ILE A 299 -1.43 8.69 -19.98
CA ILE A 299 -2.19 9.85 -20.45
C ILE A 299 -1.23 10.96 -20.86
N LEU A 300 -0.28 11.31 -19.99
CA LEU A 300 0.75 12.31 -20.31
C LEU A 300 1.50 11.96 -21.60
N ARG A 301 1.95 10.70 -21.75
CA ARG A 301 2.65 10.26 -22.97
C ARG A 301 1.79 10.49 -24.22
N LYS A 302 0.51 10.14 -24.17
CA LYS A 302 -0.42 10.34 -25.30
C LYS A 302 -0.60 11.82 -25.63
N GLU A 303 -0.75 12.66 -24.61
CA GLU A 303 -0.88 14.11 -24.79
C GLU A 303 0.40 14.70 -25.42
N ILE A 304 1.59 14.32 -24.95
CA ILE A 304 2.87 14.74 -25.56
C ILE A 304 2.98 14.30 -27.02
N GLN A 305 2.62 13.05 -27.33
CA GLN A 305 2.66 12.52 -28.69
C GLN A 305 1.66 13.22 -29.63
N SER A 306 0.60 13.83 -29.08
CA SER A 306 -0.42 14.54 -29.84
C SER A 306 -0.06 15.98 -30.20
N ILE A 307 1.11 16.47 -29.78
CA ILE A 307 1.58 17.83 -30.10
C ILE A 307 2.07 17.95 -31.56
N ASN A 308 2.24 16.82 -32.26
CA ASN A 308 2.47 16.77 -33.70
C ASN A 308 1.32 17.36 -34.52
#